data_AF-A0A098F4M6-F1
#
_entry.id   AF-A0A098F4M6-F1
#
_cell.length_a   1.000
_cell.length_b   1.000
_cell.length_c   1.000
_cell.angle_alpha   90.00
_cell.angle_beta   90.00
_cell.angle_gamma   90.00
#
_symmetry.space_group_name_H-M   'P 1'
#
loop_
_entity.id
_entity.type
_entity.pdbx_description
1 polymer ?
#
loop_
_entity_poly.entity_id
_entity_poly.type
_entity_poly.pdbx_seq_one_letter_code
_entity_poly.pdbx_strand_id
1 'polypeptide(L)' 'MKQKQIEEYEINPCTMFIKPFVYGSKVYSQVYEMDEEFISPFKPLEIIKKSCEYFGSSYEGLKVMGVHKFCTPVSKILYR' A
#
# COMPACT_ATOMS: atom_id res chain seq x y z
N MET A 1 19.61 -1.30 4.91
CA MET A 1 18.59 -1.02 3.88
C MET A 1 18.43 0.49 3.79
N LYS A 2 18.49 1.09 2.60
CA LYS A 2 18.34 2.55 2.43
C LYS A 2 16.89 2.85 2.06
N GLN A 3 16.28 3.81 2.75
CA GLN A 3 14.95 4.31 2.42
C GLN A 3 15.02 5.22 1.20
N LYS A 4 14.27 4.87 0.15
CA LYS A 4 14.21 5.67 -1.08
C LYS A 4 12.93 6.50 -1.09
N GLN A 5 13.07 7.82 -1.23
CA GLN A 5 11.90 8.68 -1.45
C GLN A 5 11.47 8.59 -2.91
N ILE A 6 10.16 8.45 -3.13
CA ILE A 6 9.55 8.36 -4.45
C ILE A 6 8.34 9.28 -4.51
N GLU A 7 8.11 9.89 -5.67
CA GLU A 7 6.97 10.80 -5.87
C GLU A 7 5.67 10.00 -6.02
N GLU A 8 5.73 8.89 -6.76
CA GLU A 8 4.60 8.04 -7.07
C GLU A 8 4.99 6.57 -6.86
N TYR A 9 4.04 5.77 -6.36
CA TYR A 9 4.22 4.33 -6.17
C TYR A 9 3.09 3.55 -6.86
N GLU A 10 3.48 2.52 -7.60
CA GLU A 10 2.56 1.56 -8.20
C GLU A 10 2.71 0.20 -7.49
N ILE A 11 1.58 -0.35 -7.01
CA ILE A 11 1.58 -1.67 -6.38
C ILE A 11 1.96 -2.71 -7.42
N ASN A 12 2.93 -3.54 -7.09
CA ASN A 12 3.48 -4.58 -7.95
C ASN A 12 3.60 -5.92 -7.19
N PRO A 13 3.93 -7.03 -7.87
CA PRO A 13 4.04 -8.34 -7.21
C PRO A 13 5.12 -8.45 -6.11
N CYS A 14 6.10 -7.54 -6.08
CA CYS A 14 7.14 -7.49 -5.04
C CYS A 14 6.69 -6.68 -3.82
N THR A 15 5.58 -5.92 -3.89
CA THR A 15 5.02 -5.17 -2.77
C THR A 15 4.57 -6.13 -1.66
N MET A 16 5.30 -6.19 -0.55
CA MET A 16 4.95 -7.06 0.58
C MET A 16 3.86 -6.43 1.44
N PHE A 17 4.09 -5.19 1.90
CA PHE A 17 3.10 -4.44 2.67
C PHE A 17 3.33 -2.93 2.60
N ILE A 18 2.25 -2.19 2.82
CA ILE A 18 2.23 -0.72 2.88
C ILE A 18 1.73 -0.35 4.27
N LYS A 19 2.52 0.43 5.01
CA LYS A 19 2.13 0.94 6.34
C LYS A 19 2.09 2.47 6.36
N PRO A 20 1.22 3.09 7.18
CA PRO A 20 1.26 4.52 7.39
C PRO A 20 2.57 4.92 8.07
N PHE A 21 3.20 5.98 7.58
CA PHE A 21 4.37 6.61 8.18
C PHE A 21 4.06 8.07 8.48
N VAL A 22 4.04 8.44 9.76
CA VAL A 22 3.71 9.80 10.17
C VAL A 22 4.99 10.60 10.27
N TYR A 23 5.06 11.71 9.54
CA TYR A 23 6.16 12.66 9.63
C TYR A 23 5.60 14.07 9.81
N GLY A 24 5.84 14.63 11.00
CA GLY A 24 5.22 15.88 11.44
C GLY A 24 3.69 15.75 11.48
N SER A 25 3.00 16.64 10.77
CA SER A 25 1.53 16.66 10.66
C SER A 25 0.98 15.92 9.43
N LYS A 26 1.84 15.28 8.63
CA LYS A 26 1.46 14.57 7.40
C LYS A 26 1.62 13.06 7.54
N VAL A 27 0.71 12.33 6.90
CA VAL A 27 0.75 10.87 6.79
C VAL A 27 1.23 10.49 5.40
N TYR A 28 2.34 9.76 5.36
CA TYR A 28 2.99 9.19 4.21
C TYR A 28 2.71 7.68 4.14
N SER A 29 3.13 7.05 3.06
CA SER A 29 3.19 5.60 2.95
C SER A 29 4.62 5.13 3.00
N GLN A 30 4.88 4.14 3.83
CA GLN A 30 6.11 3.38 3.82
C GLN A 30 5.82 2.02 3.22
N VAL A 31 6.48 1.74 2.09
CA VAL A 31 6.28 0.54 1.31
C VAL A 31 7.49 -0.36 1.46
N TYR A 32 7.22 -1.63 1.72
CA TYR A 32 8.23 -2.67 1.80
C TYR A 32 8.08 -3.60 0.61
N GLU A 33 9.14 -3.68 -0.17
CA GLU A 33 9.36 -4.73 -1.16
C GLU A 33 10.39 -5.72 -0.64
N MET A 34 10.56 -6.85 -1.33
CA MET A 34 11.45 -7.93 -0.88
C MET A 34 12.87 -7.45 -0.52
N ASP A 35 13.42 -6.54 -1.32
CA ASP A 35 14.80 -6.05 -1.16
C ASP A 35 14.88 -4.51 -0.96
N GLU A 36 13.76 -3.81 -1.09
CA GLU A 36 13.72 -2.35 -1.14
C GLU A 36 12.66 -1.76 -0.21
N GLU A 37 12.89 -0.52 0.22
CA GLU A 37 11.99 0.22 1.08
C GLU A 37 11.79 1.63 0.55
N PHE A 38 10.53 2.03 0.41
CA PHE A 38 10.15 3.30 -0.19
C PHE A 38 9.32 4.16 0.76
N ILE A 39 9.47 5.48 0.62
CA ILE A 39 8.60 6.48 1.25
C ILE A 39 7.89 7.24 0.13
N SER A 40 6.56 7.17 0.10
CA SER A 40 5.71 7.90 -0.83
C SER A 40 4.93 9.00 -0.11
N PRO A 41 4.74 10.19 -0.73
CA PRO A 41 3.96 11.31 -0.18
C PRO A 41 2.47 11.02 -0.06
N PHE A 42 1.96 9.97 -0.72
CA PHE A 42 0.56 9.60 -0.69
C PHE A 42 0.22 8.76 0.54
N LYS A 43 -1.03 8.85 1.03
CA LYS A 43 -1.50 7.99 2.11
C LYS A 43 -1.67 6.56 1.61
N PRO A 44 -1.54 5.53 2.49
CA PRO A 44 -1.67 4.14 2.07
C PRO A 44 -3.00 3.85 1.34
N LEU A 45 -4.09 4.47 1.82
CA LEU A 45 -5.41 4.32 1.23
C LEU A 45 -5.50 4.90 -0.19
N GLU A 46 -4.78 5.97 -0.50
CA GLU A 46 -4.78 6.58 -1.83
C GLU A 46 -4.05 5.68 -2.83
N ILE A 47 -2.90 5.12 -2.43
CA ILE A 47 -2.15 4.15 -3.24
C ILE A 47 -3.01 2.92 -3.53
N ILE A 48 -3.69 2.38 -2.51
CA ILE A 48 -4.57 1.21 -2.67
C ILE A 48 -5.74 1.56 -3.61
N LYS A 49 -6.41 2.69 -3.41
CA LYS A 49 -7.53 3.11 -4.28
C LYS A 49 -7.12 3.23 -5.74
N LYS A 50 -5.98 3.86 -6.01
CA LYS A 50 -5.46 4.00 -7.37
C LYS A 50 -5.20 2.64 -8.03
N SER A 51 -4.65 1.68 -7.28
CA SER A 51 -4.48 0.31 -7.76
C SER A 51 -5.83 -0.37 -8.05
N CYS A 52 -6.83 -0.20 -7.16
CA CYS A 52 -8.17 -0.75 -7.40
C CYS A 52 -8.79 -0.17 -8.68
N GLU A 53 -8.72 1.15 -8.85
CA GLU A 53 -9.24 1.87 -10.02
C GLU A 53 -8.58 1.38 -11.31
N TYR A 54 -7.27 1.13 -11.29
CA TYR A 54 -6.53 0.56 -12.41
C TYR A 54 -7.07 -0.82 -12.82
N PHE A 55 -7.43 -1.67 -11.86
CA PHE A 55 -8.04 -2.99 -12.11
C PHE A 55 -9.57 -2.95 -12.32
N GLY A 56 -10.17 -1.77 -12.46
CA GLY A 56 -11.61 -1.61 -12.67
C GLY A 56 -12.47 -2.01 -11.45
N SER A 57 -11.87 -2.02 -10.26
CA SER A 57 -12.52 -2.36 -8.99
C SER A 57 -12.60 -1.14 -8.08
N SER A 58 -13.62 -1.07 -7.22
CA SER A 58 -13.67 -0.06 -6.17
C SER A 58 -13.05 -0.58 -4.88
N TYR A 59 -12.36 0.30 -4.14
CA TYR A 59 -11.88 -0.02 -2.78
C TYR A 59 -13.02 -0.54 -1.90
N GLU A 60 -14.22 0.01 -2.05
CA GLU A 60 -15.40 -0.43 -1.30
C GLU A 60 -15.85 -1.83 -1.70
N GLY A 61 -15.94 -2.14 -2.99
CA GLY A 61 -16.29 -3.49 -3.48
C GLY A 61 -15.32 -4.56 -2.98
N LEU A 62 -14.03 -4.21 -2.92
CA LEU A 62 -12.98 -5.07 -2.36
C LEU A 62 -13.11 -5.18 -0.82
N LYS A 63 -13.47 -4.10 -0.12
CA LYS A 63 -13.71 -4.11 1.33
C LYS A 63 -14.87 -5.04 1.72
N VAL A 64 -15.95 -5.09 0.93
CA VAL A 64 -17.11 -5.96 1.19
C VAL A 64 -16.84 -7.42 0.82
N MET A 65 -16.01 -7.68 -0.19
CA MET A 65 -15.64 -9.04 -0.64
C MET A 65 -14.50 -9.69 0.17
N GLY A 66 -14.03 -9.07 1.25
CA GLY A 66 -13.01 -9.69 2.12
C GLY A 66 -11.70 -9.99 1.37
N VAL A 67 -11.30 -9.13 0.44
CA VAL A 67 -10.03 -9.30 -0.28
C VAL A 67 -8.88 -8.78 0.55
N HIS A 68 -8.41 -9.70 1.38
CA HIS A 68 -6.99 -9.95 1.57
C HIS A 68 -6.27 -10.48 0.33
N LYS A 69 -6.76 -10.21 -0.89
CA LYS A 69 -6.48 -11.09 -2.02
C LYS A 69 -6.34 -10.41 -3.38
N PHE A 70 -5.97 -9.13 -3.42
CA PHE A 70 -5.55 -8.51 -4.68
C PHE A 70 -4.09 -8.06 -4.76
N CYS A 71 -3.26 -8.29 -3.74
CA CYS A 71 -1.80 -8.24 -4.00
C CYS A 71 -0.87 -8.95 -3.02
N THR A 72 -1.31 -9.51 -1.89
CA THR A 72 -0.48 -10.42 -1.07
C THR A 72 -1.32 -11.32 -0.18
N PRO A 73 -0.90 -12.57 0.09
CA PRO A 73 -1.54 -13.48 1.06
C PRO A 73 -1.42 -13.05 2.53
N VAL A 74 -1.10 -11.78 2.87
CA VAL A 74 -0.63 -11.41 4.22
C VAL A 74 -1.50 -10.37 4.94
N SER A 75 -2.65 -9.99 4.42
CA SER A 75 -3.48 -8.98 5.11
C SER A 75 -4.21 -9.52 6.37
N LYS A 76 -4.06 -10.81 6.71
CA LYS A 76 -4.71 -11.46 7.88
C LYS A 76 -4.05 -11.21 9.25
N ILE A 77 -2.99 -10.40 9.33
CA ILE A 77 -2.20 -10.29 10.57
C ILE A 77 -2.23 -8.89 11.22
N LEU A 78 -2.63 -7.80 10.56
CA LEU A 78 -2.36 -6.44 11.10
C LEU A 78 -3.55 -5.65 11.67
N TYR A 79 -4.70 -6.27 11.91
CA TYR A 79 -5.81 -5.65 12.65
C TYR A 79 -6.31 -6.55 13.78
N ARG A 80 -5.38 -7.01 14.61
CA ARG A 80 -5.66 -7.57 15.94
C ARG A 80 -4.76 -6.92 16.97
#